data_AF-A0A7K0YYL2-F1
#
_entry.id   AF-A0A7K0YYL2-F1
#
_cell.length_a   1.000
_cell.length_b   1.000
_cell.length_c   1.000
_cell.angle_alpha   90.00
_cell.angle_beta   90.00
_cell.angle_gamma   90.00
#
_symmetry.space_group_name_H-M   'P 1'
#
loop_
_entity.id
_entity.type
_entity.pdbx_description
1 polymer ?
#
loop_
_entity_poly.entity_id
_entity_poly.type
_entity_poly.pdbx_seq_one_letter_code
_entity_poly.pdbx_strand_id
1 'polypeptide(L)'
;MSANDQAPDHLIDQLVDTDPAETAEWTESLDAVLKNAGPVRARYLMLAMLGRAGEKNLGVPALRATDYINTIPPKQEPDFPGDEGIERRIRAFMRWNAAVMVHRAQRPGIGVGGHISTYASSASLYEVGFNHFFRGKDHAGGGDQIFYQGHASPGMYARAFLEGRLTEHQMDGFRQELSHEGGGLSSYPHPRLMPEFWEFPTVSMGIGPINAIYQ
;
A
#
# COMPACT_ATOMS: atom_id res chain seq x y z
N MET A 1 -33.94 9.14 0.74
CA MET A 1 -32.75 9.96 1.05
C MET A 1 -32.76 10.22 2.55
N SER A 2 -32.03 9.43 3.34
CA SER A 2 -31.64 9.85 4.68
C SER A 2 -30.14 10.07 4.63
N ALA A 3 -29.71 11.28 4.96
CA ALA A 3 -28.31 11.64 5.09
C ALA A 3 -27.73 10.77 6.21
N ASN A 4 -26.77 9.92 5.87
CA ASN A 4 -25.98 9.21 6.85
C ASN A 4 -24.89 10.21 7.27
N ASP A 5 -25.18 11.03 8.28
CA ASP A 5 -24.16 11.80 9.00
C ASP A 5 -23.27 10.78 9.74
N GLN A 6 -22.31 10.20 9.01
CA GLN A 6 -21.23 9.44 9.60
C GLN A 6 -20.23 10.45 10.15
N ALA A 7 -20.49 10.89 11.39
CA ALA A 7 -19.45 11.47 12.20
C ALA A 7 -18.33 10.42 12.39
N PRO A 8 -17.05 10.82 12.41
CA PRO A 8 -15.95 9.88 12.63
C PRO A 8 -16.11 9.21 13.99
N ASP A 9 -16.04 7.89 14.01
CA ASP A 9 -16.51 7.05 15.11
C ASP A 9 -15.48 6.89 16.27
N HIS A 10 -14.24 7.38 16.11
CA HIS A 10 -13.14 7.25 17.09
C HIS A 10 -12.34 8.55 17.34
N LEU A 11 -12.48 9.60 16.52
CA LEU A 11 -11.87 10.90 16.77
C LEU A 11 -12.82 11.83 17.52
N ILE A 12 -12.82 11.72 18.86
CA ILE A 12 -13.52 12.65 19.75
C ILE A 12 -13.09 14.10 19.48
N ASP A 13 -11.84 14.33 19.09
CA ASP A 13 -11.29 15.67 18.76
C ASP A 13 -11.95 16.35 17.54
N GLN A 14 -12.72 15.61 16.74
CA GLN A 14 -13.50 16.15 15.62
C GLN A 14 -14.97 16.39 15.97
N LEU A 15 -15.41 15.91 17.14
CA LEU A 15 -16.74 16.15 17.69
C LEU A 15 -16.69 17.41 18.59
N VAL A 16 -17.75 18.21 18.56
CA VAL A 16 -17.90 19.31 19.53
C VAL A 16 -18.30 18.70 20.85
N ASP A 17 -17.43 18.79 21.86
CA ASP A 17 -17.79 18.45 23.23
C ASP A 17 -18.79 19.49 23.76
N THR A 18 -20.05 19.07 23.88
CA THR A 18 -21.14 19.94 24.33
C THR A 18 -21.16 20.16 25.82
N ASP A 19 -20.50 19.30 26.60
CA ASP A 19 -20.37 19.41 28.06
C ASP A 19 -19.00 18.88 28.55
N PRO A 20 -17.95 19.70 28.50
CA PRO A 20 -16.61 19.29 28.95
C PRO A 20 -16.51 18.91 30.42
N ALA A 21 -17.44 19.38 31.27
CA ALA A 21 -17.43 19.03 32.69
C ALA A 21 -17.91 17.58 32.89
N GLU A 22 -18.96 17.18 32.18
CA GLU A 22 -19.41 15.78 32.18
C GLU A 22 -18.31 14.87 31.61
N THR A 23 -17.69 15.23 30.48
CA THR A 23 -16.58 14.46 29.88
C THR A 23 -15.41 14.27 30.86
N ALA A 24 -15.06 15.31 31.61
CA ALA A 24 -14.03 15.24 32.65
C ALA A 24 -14.43 14.28 33.79
N GLU A 25 -15.67 14.34 34.28
CA GLU A 25 -16.17 13.46 35.35
C GLU A 25 -16.10 11.97 34.96
N TRP A 26 -16.50 11.63 33.73
CA TRP A 26 -16.41 10.26 33.21
C TRP A 26 -14.96 9.77 33.12
N THR A 27 -14.05 10.65 32.68
CA THR A 27 -12.62 10.33 32.57
C THR A 27 -12.00 10.12 33.95
N GLU A 28 -12.28 11.02 34.90
CA GLU A 28 -11.84 10.90 36.29
C GLU A 28 -12.39 9.64 36.96
N SER A 29 -13.63 9.25 36.65
CA SER A 29 -14.25 8.02 37.14
C SER A 29 -13.49 6.77 36.66
N LEU A 30 -13.07 6.74 35.40
CA LEU A 30 -12.26 5.64 34.87
C LEU A 30 -10.89 5.56 35.57
N ASP A 31 -10.23 6.70 35.75
CA ASP A 31 -8.94 6.80 36.45
C ASP A 31 -9.06 6.35 37.91
N ALA A 32 -10.14 6.73 38.59
CA ALA A 32 -10.41 6.32 39.95
C ALA A 32 -10.61 4.79 40.05
N VAL A 33 -11.33 4.17 39.10
CA VAL A 33 -11.47 2.70 39.05
C VAL A 33 -10.12 2.04 38.80
N LEU A 34 -9.33 2.56 37.86
CA LEU A 34 -8.02 2.02 37.54
C LEU A 34 -7.10 2.07 38.76
N LYS A 35 -7.09 3.19 39.49
CA LYS A 35 -6.29 3.40 40.70
C LYS A 35 -6.70 2.51 41.86
N ASN A 36 -8.00 2.37 42.13
CA ASN A 36 -8.49 1.71 43.35
C ASN A 36 -8.84 0.23 43.16
N ALA A 37 -9.31 -0.17 41.97
CA ALA A 37 -9.77 -1.53 41.67
C ALA A 37 -8.91 -2.25 40.62
N GLY A 38 -7.95 -1.55 40.01
CA GLY A 38 -6.95 -2.12 39.12
C GLY A 38 -7.40 -2.31 37.67
N PRO A 39 -6.45 -2.67 36.78
CA PRO A 39 -6.65 -2.68 35.33
C PRO A 39 -7.68 -3.71 34.84
N VAL A 40 -7.81 -4.85 35.53
CA VAL A 40 -8.80 -5.88 35.15
C VAL A 40 -10.22 -5.36 35.31
N ARG A 41 -10.51 -4.66 36.42
CA ARG A 41 -11.84 -4.09 36.67
C ARG A 41 -12.14 -2.93 35.72
N ALA A 42 -11.17 -2.05 35.49
CA ALA A 42 -11.31 -0.96 34.52
C ALA A 42 -11.62 -1.50 33.11
N ARG A 43 -10.85 -2.51 32.66
CA ARG A 43 -11.08 -3.17 31.37
C ARG A 43 -12.46 -3.82 31.28
N TYR A 44 -12.92 -4.48 32.33
CA TYR A 44 -14.26 -5.05 32.38
C TYR A 44 -15.35 -3.98 32.20
N LEU A 45 -15.24 -2.84 32.91
CA LEU A 45 -16.21 -1.75 32.79
C LEU A 45 -16.22 -1.16 31.38
N MET A 46 -15.05 -0.91 30.79
CA MET A 46 -14.95 -0.42 29.40
C MET A 46 -15.62 -1.38 28.41
N LEU A 47 -15.37 -2.68 28.52
CA LEU A 47 -16.02 -3.68 27.66
C LEU A 47 -17.54 -3.77 27.90
N ALA A 48 -18.00 -3.63 29.14
CA ALA A 48 -19.43 -3.63 29.46
C ALA A 48 -20.13 -2.38 28.88
N MET A 49 -19.50 -1.21 28.94
CA MET A 49 -20.01 0.03 28.35
C MET A 49 -20.04 -0.06 26.82
N LEU A 50 -19.00 -0.60 26.19
CA LEU A 50 -18.98 -0.88 24.75
C LEU A 50 -20.08 -1.87 24.33
N GLY A 51 -20.27 -2.94 25.12
CA GLY A 51 -21.35 -3.91 24.89
C GLY A 51 -22.72 -3.25 24.93
N ARG A 52 -22.98 -2.41 25.94
CA ARG A 52 -24.23 -1.67 26.09
C ARG A 52 -24.42 -0.61 24.99
N ALA A 53 -23.35 0.04 24.55
CA ALA A 53 -23.39 0.97 23.42
C ALA A 53 -23.77 0.27 22.12
N GLY A 54 -23.24 -0.94 21.89
CA GLY A 54 -23.63 -1.82 20.79
C GLY A 54 -25.10 -2.23 20.84
N GLU A 55 -25.61 -2.66 21.99
CA GLU A 55 -27.05 -2.98 22.18
C GLU A 55 -27.98 -1.80 21.89
N LYS A 56 -27.50 -0.57 22.12
CA LYS A 56 -28.24 0.67 21.89
C LYS A 56 -27.98 1.28 20.50
N ASN A 57 -27.21 0.62 19.64
CA ASN A 57 -26.84 1.10 18.31
C ASN A 57 -26.26 2.53 18.33
N LEU A 58 -25.42 2.85 19.31
CA LEU A 58 -24.79 4.18 19.46
C LEU A 58 -23.67 4.45 18.44
N GLY A 59 -23.43 3.55 17.47
CA GLY A 59 -22.40 3.73 16.44
C GLY A 59 -20.95 3.53 16.90
N VAL A 60 -20.71 3.20 18.17
CA VAL A 60 -19.34 3.02 18.69
C VAL A 60 -18.68 1.80 18.03
N PRO A 61 -17.53 1.92 17.35
CA PRO A 61 -16.98 0.82 16.60
C PRO A 61 -16.31 -0.19 17.52
N ALA A 62 -16.27 -1.43 17.05
CA ALA A 62 -15.55 -2.49 17.74
C ALA A 62 -14.06 -2.11 17.88
N LEU A 63 -13.43 -2.51 19.00
CA LEU A 63 -12.00 -2.32 19.34
C LEU A 63 -10.97 -2.76 18.27
N ARG A 64 -11.40 -3.29 17.12
CA ARG A 64 -10.56 -3.76 16.01
C ARG A 64 -10.68 -2.90 14.76
N ALA A 65 -11.61 -1.93 14.74
CA ALA A 65 -11.73 -0.95 13.67
C ALA A 65 -11.12 0.37 14.14
N THR A 66 -10.57 1.12 13.21
CA THR A 66 -10.25 2.54 13.36
C THR A 66 -11.16 3.31 12.40
N ASP A 67 -11.24 4.63 12.57
CA ASP A 67 -12.02 5.46 11.66
C ASP A 67 -11.53 5.33 10.23
N TYR A 68 -12.44 5.57 9.28
CA TYR A 68 -12.13 5.61 7.86
C TYR A 68 -11.43 6.92 7.46
N ILE A 69 -10.33 7.22 8.16
CA ILE A 69 -9.42 8.34 7.92
C ILE A 69 -7.97 7.87 7.99
N ASN A 70 -7.02 8.75 7.70
CA ASN A 70 -5.59 8.44 7.80
C ASN A 70 -5.18 8.14 9.25
N THR A 71 -4.44 7.05 9.45
CA THR A 71 -3.89 6.67 10.77
C THR A 71 -2.88 7.69 11.31
N ILE A 72 -2.10 8.33 10.43
CA ILE A 72 -1.12 9.37 10.79
C ILE A 72 -1.77 10.74 10.53
N PRO A 73 -2.01 11.57 11.56
CA PRO A 73 -2.61 12.89 11.37
C PRO A 73 -1.58 13.90 10.82
N PRO A 74 -2.00 14.99 10.17
CA PRO A 74 -1.08 15.99 9.57
C PRO A 74 -0.08 16.59 10.55
N LYS A 75 -0.43 16.71 11.84
CA LYS A 75 0.48 17.23 12.89
C LYS A 75 1.63 16.28 13.24
N GLN A 76 1.51 14.99 12.88
CA GLN A 76 2.53 13.96 13.07
C GLN A 76 3.14 13.50 11.74
N GLU A 77 2.73 14.10 10.62
CA GLU A 77 3.30 13.81 9.31
C GLU A 77 4.71 14.40 9.23
N PRO A 78 5.74 13.60 8.91
CA PRO A 78 7.08 14.12 8.72
C PRO A 78 7.18 14.91 7.41
N ASP A 79 8.13 15.84 7.36
CA ASP A 79 8.45 16.54 6.11
C ASP A 79 8.86 15.56 5.01
N PHE A 80 8.38 15.77 3.79
CA PHE A 80 8.73 14.93 2.66
C PHE A 80 10.20 15.17 2.27
N PRO A 81 11.06 14.12 2.20
CA PRO A 81 12.50 14.30 2.03
C PRO A 81 12.94 14.61 0.59
N GLY A 82 12.05 14.44 -0.41
CA GLY A 82 12.37 14.57 -1.83
C GLY A 82 11.83 15.84 -2.49
N ASP A 83 12.11 16.01 -3.79
CA ASP A 83 11.49 17.04 -4.63
C ASP A 83 10.24 16.46 -5.29
N GLU A 84 9.07 16.82 -4.77
CA GLU A 84 7.79 16.33 -5.27
C GLU A 84 7.54 16.63 -6.76
N GLY A 85 8.06 17.74 -7.27
CA GLY A 85 7.92 18.16 -8.66
C GLY A 85 8.70 17.24 -9.62
N ILE A 86 9.96 16.98 -9.28
CA ILE A 86 10.82 16.06 -10.03
C ILE A 86 10.26 14.63 -9.94
N GLU A 87 9.92 14.16 -8.74
CA GLU A 87 9.38 12.82 -8.55
C GLU A 87 8.05 12.60 -9.26
N ARG A 88 7.18 13.61 -9.30
CA ARG A 88 5.95 13.56 -10.09
C ARG A 88 6.22 13.43 -11.58
N ARG A 89 7.25 14.11 -12.09
CA ARG A 89 7.64 14.03 -13.51
C ARG A 89 8.21 12.67 -13.86
N ILE A 90 9.11 12.12 -13.04
CA ILE A 90 9.65 10.76 -13.20
C ILE A 90 8.51 9.74 -13.21
N ARG A 91 7.60 9.81 -12.22
CA ARG A 91 6.42 8.93 -12.14
C ARG A 91 5.51 9.03 -13.36
N ALA A 92 5.40 10.20 -14.00
CA ALA A 92 4.64 10.35 -15.24
C ALA A 92 5.30 9.58 -16.40
N PHE A 93 6.63 9.60 -16.51
CA PHE A 93 7.36 8.78 -17.48
C PHE A 93 7.18 7.29 -17.23
N MET A 94 7.17 6.86 -15.97
CA MET A 94 6.91 5.45 -15.61
C MET A 94 5.54 4.99 -16.07
N ARG A 95 4.50 5.78 -15.77
CA ARG A 95 3.12 5.50 -16.20
C ARG A 95 3.01 5.43 -17.71
N TRP A 96 3.65 6.37 -18.42
CA TRP A 96 3.66 6.41 -19.88
C TRP A 96 4.32 5.16 -20.47
N ASN A 97 5.56 4.87 -20.07
CA ASN A 97 6.31 3.73 -20.59
C ASN A 97 5.62 2.41 -20.30
N ALA A 98 5.07 2.22 -19.10
CA ALA A 98 4.31 1.02 -18.74
C ALA A 98 3.06 0.84 -19.60
N ALA A 99 2.28 1.92 -19.81
CA ALA A 99 1.07 1.87 -20.62
C ALA A 99 1.38 1.63 -22.11
N VAL A 100 2.38 2.32 -22.66
CA VAL A 100 2.78 2.19 -24.07
C VAL A 100 3.35 0.81 -24.35
N MET A 101 4.17 0.24 -23.47
CA MET A 101 4.69 -1.12 -23.61
C MET A 101 3.54 -2.14 -23.73
N VAL A 102 2.56 -2.08 -22.83
CA VAL A 102 1.39 -2.97 -22.88
C VAL A 102 0.55 -2.72 -24.13
N HIS A 103 0.35 -1.46 -24.53
CA HIS A 103 -0.42 -1.10 -25.72
C HIS A 103 0.25 -1.61 -27.01
N ARG A 104 1.57 -1.45 -27.15
CA ARG A 104 2.34 -2.01 -28.28
C ARG A 104 2.21 -3.53 -28.37
N ALA A 105 2.20 -4.21 -27.22
CA ALA A 105 2.00 -5.66 -27.14
C ALA A 105 0.57 -6.13 -27.51
N GLN A 106 -0.42 -5.22 -27.57
CA GLN A 106 -1.79 -5.51 -28.04
C GLN A 106 -2.00 -5.30 -29.53
N ARG A 107 -0.98 -4.88 -30.30
CA ARG A 107 -1.16 -4.64 -31.73
C ARG A 107 -1.59 -5.93 -32.47
N PRO A 108 -2.32 -5.81 -33.59
CA PRO A 108 -2.70 -6.96 -34.41
C PRO A 108 -1.49 -7.84 -34.76
N GLY A 109 -1.66 -9.15 -34.60
CA GLY A 109 -0.60 -10.14 -34.82
C GLY A 109 0.21 -10.54 -33.58
N ILE A 110 0.09 -9.82 -32.45
CA ILE A 110 0.75 -10.16 -31.18
C ILE A 110 -0.28 -10.54 -30.10
N GLY A 111 -1.04 -9.56 -29.60
CA GLY A 111 -2.19 -9.81 -28.71
C GLY A 111 -1.89 -10.58 -27.41
N VAL A 112 -0.71 -10.39 -26.81
CA VAL A 112 -0.22 -11.18 -25.64
C VAL A 112 -0.79 -10.72 -24.28
N GLY A 113 -1.74 -9.79 -24.27
CA GLY A 113 -2.32 -9.21 -23.05
C GLY A 113 -1.35 -8.35 -22.22
N GLY A 114 -1.80 -7.94 -21.04
CA GLY A 114 -1.03 -7.09 -20.11
C GLY A 114 -1.96 -6.18 -19.29
N HIS A 115 -1.47 -5.67 -18.16
CA HIS A 115 -2.27 -4.90 -17.22
C HIS A 115 -1.73 -3.47 -17.12
N ILE A 116 -2.58 -2.47 -17.34
CA ILE A 116 -2.21 -1.05 -17.22
C ILE A 116 -2.64 -0.50 -15.85
N SER A 117 -3.88 -0.78 -15.46
CA SER A 117 -4.52 -0.16 -14.29
C SER A 117 -3.85 -0.53 -12.97
N THR A 118 -3.32 -1.74 -12.82
CA THR A 118 -2.70 -2.21 -11.57
C THR A 118 -1.48 -1.38 -11.18
N TYR A 119 -0.54 -1.16 -12.12
CA TYR A 119 0.58 -0.28 -11.84
C TYR A 119 0.12 1.19 -11.75
N ALA A 120 -0.83 1.62 -12.58
CA ALA A 120 -1.33 2.99 -12.51
C ALA A 120 -1.95 3.34 -11.13
N SER A 121 -2.64 2.43 -10.45
CA SER A 121 -3.16 2.72 -9.10
C SER A 121 -2.07 2.73 -8.03
N SER A 122 -1.02 1.91 -8.19
CA SER A 122 0.03 1.71 -7.18
C SER A 122 1.35 2.46 -7.46
N ALA A 123 1.48 3.17 -8.59
CA ALA A 123 2.77 3.76 -8.99
C ALA A 123 3.34 4.71 -7.94
N SER A 124 2.52 5.57 -7.33
CA SER A 124 3.03 6.49 -6.29
C SER A 124 3.64 5.75 -5.10
N LEU A 125 3.05 4.62 -4.69
CA LEU A 125 3.56 3.78 -3.60
C LEU A 125 4.92 3.17 -3.96
N TYR A 126 5.04 2.61 -5.16
CA TYR A 126 6.31 2.06 -5.63
C TYR A 126 7.38 3.13 -5.80
N GLU A 127 7.07 4.29 -6.40
CA GLU A 127 8.06 5.34 -6.62
C GLU A 127 8.57 5.94 -5.32
N VAL A 128 7.71 6.15 -4.31
CA VAL A 128 8.16 6.55 -2.96
C VAL A 128 9.07 5.48 -2.36
N GLY A 129 8.67 4.20 -2.50
CA GLY A 129 9.49 3.06 -2.10
C GLY A 129 10.89 3.10 -2.73
N PHE A 130 10.99 3.23 -4.05
CA PHE A 130 12.26 3.27 -4.75
C PHE A 130 13.13 4.49 -4.42
N ASN A 131 12.53 5.66 -4.22
CA ASN A 131 13.30 6.89 -4.00
C ASN A 131 13.80 7.00 -2.55
N HIS A 132 13.05 6.46 -1.57
CA HIS A 132 13.27 6.77 -0.16
C HIS A 132 13.42 5.57 0.77
N PHE A 133 13.08 4.35 0.32
CA PHE A 133 13.05 3.17 1.21
C PHE A 133 13.86 1.98 0.71
N PHE A 134 13.65 1.56 -0.54
CA PHE A 134 14.17 0.30 -1.06
C PHE A 134 15.68 0.28 -1.16
N ARG A 135 16.29 -0.68 -0.45
CA ARG A 135 17.74 -0.89 -0.41
C ARG A 135 18.17 -1.92 -1.45
N GLY A 136 19.15 -1.55 -2.27
CA GLY A 136 19.80 -2.46 -3.22
C GLY A 136 20.64 -3.55 -2.53
N LYS A 137 21.04 -4.58 -3.29
CA LYS A 137 21.75 -5.76 -2.75
C LYS A 137 23.09 -5.45 -2.11
N ASP A 138 23.77 -4.39 -2.56
CA ASP A 138 25.06 -3.95 -2.02
C ASP A 138 24.94 -3.13 -0.72
N HIS A 139 23.73 -2.94 -0.20
CA HIS A 139 23.54 -2.24 1.07
C HIS A 139 24.15 -3.05 2.23
N ALA A 140 24.86 -2.38 3.15
CA ALA A 140 25.69 -3.05 4.18
C ALA A 140 24.91 -4.00 5.10
N GLY A 141 23.62 -3.77 5.31
CA GLY A 141 22.72 -4.63 6.09
C GLY A 141 22.00 -5.72 5.29
N GLY A 142 22.35 -5.91 4.01
CA GLY A 142 21.56 -6.65 3.03
C GLY A 142 20.54 -5.75 2.32
N GLY A 143 20.19 -6.11 1.09
CA GLY A 143 19.14 -5.44 0.31
C GLY A 143 17.74 -5.90 0.69
N ASP A 144 16.76 -5.05 0.47
CA ASP A 144 15.37 -5.38 0.77
C ASP A 144 14.85 -6.48 -0.16
N GLN A 145 13.98 -7.32 0.38
CA GLN A 145 13.34 -8.41 -0.36
C GLN A 145 11.93 -7.99 -0.76
N ILE A 146 11.78 -7.56 -2.01
CA ILE A 146 10.54 -6.90 -2.46
C ILE A 146 9.68 -7.87 -3.28
N PHE A 147 8.53 -8.25 -2.71
CA PHE A 147 7.53 -9.09 -3.36
C PHE A 147 6.59 -8.23 -4.21
N TYR A 148 7.08 -7.76 -5.36
CA TYR A 148 6.30 -6.94 -6.30
C TYR A 148 4.98 -7.62 -6.68
N GLN A 149 3.89 -6.87 -6.80
CA GLN A 149 2.63 -7.41 -7.29
C GLN A 149 2.82 -7.86 -8.75
N GLY A 150 2.54 -9.12 -9.07
CA GLY A 150 2.87 -9.68 -10.38
C GLY A 150 2.31 -8.86 -11.56
N HIS A 151 1.03 -8.48 -11.48
CA HIS A 151 0.35 -7.68 -12.51
C HIS A 151 0.87 -6.23 -12.64
N ALA A 152 1.71 -5.76 -11.71
CA ALA A 152 2.37 -4.46 -11.78
C ALA A 152 3.76 -4.53 -12.47
N SER A 153 4.16 -5.69 -12.99
CA SER A 153 5.43 -5.88 -13.71
C SER A 153 5.71 -4.82 -14.79
N PRO A 154 4.73 -4.30 -15.56
CA PRO A 154 5.01 -3.26 -16.54
C PRO A 154 5.63 -1.99 -15.96
N GLY A 155 5.30 -1.64 -14.72
CA GLY A 155 5.91 -0.51 -14.03
C GLY A 155 7.37 -0.72 -13.68
N MET A 156 7.72 -1.92 -13.24
CA MET A 156 9.11 -2.27 -12.91
C MET A 156 9.99 -2.28 -14.17
N TYR A 157 9.45 -2.75 -15.29
CA TYR A 157 10.12 -2.66 -16.59
C TYR A 157 10.25 -1.21 -17.07
N ALA A 158 9.21 -0.38 -16.91
CA ALA A 158 9.27 1.04 -17.23
C ALA A 158 10.36 1.78 -16.44
N ARG A 159 10.53 1.44 -15.16
CA ARG A 159 11.60 1.98 -14.31
C ARG A 159 12.97 1.48 -14.71
N ALA A 160 13.13 0.18 -14.89
CA ALA A 160 14.38 -0.41 -15.36
C ALA A 160 14.82 0.17 -16.73
N PHE A 161 13.89 0.47 -17.62
CA PHE A 161 14.16 1.14 -18.88
C PHE A 161 14.68 2.57 -18.68
N LEU A 162 14.06 3.38 -17.82
CA LEU A 162 14.52 4.73 -17.54
C LEU A 162 15.86 4.77 -16.79
N GLU A 163 16.14 3.76 -15.98
CA GLU A 163 17.44 3.53 -15.32
C GLU A 163 18.52 3.02 -16.30
N GLY A 164 18.18 2.76 -17.57
CA GLY A 164 19.10 2.24 -18.57
C GLY A 164 19.45 0.75 -18.42
N ARG A 165 18.72 0.01 -17.59
CA ARG A 165 18.91 -1.44 -17.39
C ARG A 165 18.20 -2.29 -18.44
N LEU A 166 17.21 -1.74 -19.12
CA LEU A 166 16.53 -2.35 -20.26
C LEU A 166 16.60 -1.44 -21.47
N THR A 167 16.69 -2.04 -22.65
CA THR A 167 16.68 -1.35 -23.95
C THR A 167 15.27 -1.23 -24.51
N GLU A 168 15.03 -0.30 -25.43
CA GLU A 168 13.73 -0.20 -26.12
C GLU A 168 13.40 -1.51 -26.87
N HIS A 169 14.40 -2.15 -27.47
CA HIS A 169 14.21 -3.43 -28.16
C HIS A 169 13.71 -4.54 -27.23
N GLN A 170 14.20 -4.60 -25.99
CA GLN A 170 13.67 -5.55 -24.99
C GLN A 170 12.26 -5.18 -24.55
N MET A 171 11.96 -3.88 -24.40
CA MET A 171 10.61 -3.40 -24.04
C MET A 171 9.56 -3.79 -25.10
N ASP A 172 9.92 -3.70 -26.39
CA ASP A 172 9.05 -4.14 -27.50
C ASP A 172 8.80 -5.65 -27.51
N GLY A 173 9.66 -6.44 -26.84
CA GLY A 173 9.53 -7.87 -26.62
C GLY A 173 8.70 -8.28 -25.40
N PHE A 174 7.97 -7.35 -24.75
CA PHE A 174 7.13 -7.70 -23.59
C PHE A 174 6.17 -8.86 -23.90
N ARG A 175 6.24 -9.91 -23.05
CA ARG A 175 5.52 -11.20 -23.16
C ARG A 175 5.81 -12.03 -24.41
N GLN A 176 6.88 -11.74 -25.13
CA GLN A 176 7.29 -12.44 -26.34
C GLN A 176 8.68 -13.06 -26.18
N GLU A 177 8.88 -13.79 -25.07
CA GLU A 177 10.20 -14.32 -24.64
C GLU A 177 10.85 -15.27 -25.66
N LEU A 178 10.03 -15.95 -26.47
CA LEU A 178 10.49 -16.85 -27.53
C LEU A 178 10.36 -16.24 -28.94
N SER A 179 9.31 -15.46 -29.19
CA SER A 179 8.93 -15.03 -30.54
C SER A 179 9.51 -13.69 -30.97
N HIS A 180 10.08 -12.92 -30.04
CA HIS A 180 10.74 -11.65 -30.34
C HIS A 180 12.26 -11.84 -30.43
N GLU A 181 12.88 -11.34 -31.51
CA GLU A 181 14.29 -11.60 -31.84
C GLU A 181 15.27 -11.10 -30.76
N GLY A 182 14.94 -10.02 -30.07
CA GLY A 182 15.74 -9.47 -28.96
C GLY A 182 15.59 -10.21 -27.62
N GLY A 183 14.90 -11.35 -27.62
CA GLY A 183 14.30 -11.90 -26.40
C GLY A 183 13.11 -11.05 -25.95
N GLY A 184 12.50 -11.43 -24.82
CA GLY A 184 11.33 -10.76 -24.30
C GLY A 184 11.31 -10.65 -22.79
N LEU A 185 10.51 -9.72 -22.29
CA LEU A 185 10.28 -9.54 -20.86
C LEU A 185 9.18 -10.47 -20.41
N SER A 186 9.42 -11.24 -19.35
CA SER A 186 8.41 -12.14 -18.80
C SER A 186 7.14 -11.41 -18.42
N SER A 187 6.01 -12.11 -18.48
CA SER A 187 4.71 -11.51 -18.12
C SER A 187 4.65 -11.03 -16.67
N TYR A 188 5.31 -11.74 -15.76
CA TYR A 188 5.30 -11.54 -14.31
C TYR A 188 6.68 -11.87 -13.70
N PRO A 189 6.89 -11.68 -12.39
CA PRO A 189 8.11 -12.07 -11.70
C PRO A 189 8.39 -13.58 -11.81
N HIS A 190 9.23 -13.96 -12.76
CA HIS A 190 9.62 -15.33 -13.03
C HIS A 190 11.16 -15.45 -13.03
N PRO A 191 11.79 -15.73 -11.87
CA PRO A 191 13.24 -15.85 -11.75
C PRO A 191 13.83 -16.91 -12.69
N ARG A 192 13.10 -17.98 -12.97
CA ARG A 192 13.54 -19.02 -13.93
C ARG A 192 13.69 -18.47 -15.36
N LEU A 193 12.87 -17.48 -15.73
CA LEU A 193 12.85 -16.90 -17.08
C LEU A 193 13.76 -15.66 -17.18
N MET A 194 13.85 -14.87 -16.11
CA MET A 194 14.75 -13.71 -15.99
C MET A 194 15.56 -13.76 -14.69
N PRO A 195 16.59 -14.63 -14.62
CA PRO A 195 17.33 -14.91 -13.37
C PRO A 195 18.12 -13.71 -12.83
N GLU A 196 18.53 -12.80 -13.70
CA GLU A 196 19.28 -11.59 -13.33
C GLU A 196 18.37 -10.37 -13.08
N PHE A 197 17.05 -10.57 -13.03
CA PHE A 197 16.08 -9.47 -12.86
C PHE A 197 15.03 -9.75 -11.78
N TRP A 198 14.39 -10.91 -11.81
CA TRP A 198 13.31 -11.25 -10.87
C TRP A 198 13.79 -12.19 -9.77
N GLU A 199 13.29 -11.97 -8.56
CA GLU A 199 13.68 -12.75 -7.38
C GLU A 199 12.55 -13.61 -6.80
N PHE A 200 11.36 -13.03 -6.64
CA PHE A 200 10.23 -13.67 -5.95
C PHE A 200 9.01 -13.80 -6.86
N PRO A 201 8.49 -15.02 -7.10
CA PRO A 201 7.27 -15.22 -7.89
C PRO A 201 6.01 -14.92 -7.07
N THR A 202 5.20 -13.96 -7.54
CA THR A 202 4.06 -13.42 -6.78
C THR A 202 2.71 -13.42 -7.50
N VAL A 203 2.68 -13.78 -8.79
CA VAL A 203 1.43 -13.68 -9.58
C VAL A 203 0.35 -14.67 -9.16
N SER A 204 0.74 -15.83 -8.63
CA SER A 204 -0.20 -16.74 -7.98
C SER A 204 -0.59 -16.16 -6.61
N MET A 205 -1.77 -15.54 -6.57
CA MET A 205 -2.22 -14.76 -5.42
C MET A 205 -2.30 -15.62 -4.15
N GLY A 206 -1.88 -15.04 -3.02
CA GLY A 206 -1.81 -15.71 -1.72
C GLY A 206 -0.43 -16.29 -1.39
N ILE A 207 0.36 -16.70 -2.39
CA ILE A 207 1.72 -17.26 -2.17
C ILE A 207 2.72 -16.18 -1.75
N GLY A 208 2.64 -14.99 -2.35
CA GLY A 208 3.54 -13.87 -2.02
C GLY A 208 3.54 -13.51 -0.54
N PRO A 209 2.37 -13.20 0.08
CA PRO A 209 2.31 -12.83 1.49
C PRO A 209 2.82 -13.91 2.45
N ILE A 210 2.46 -15.18 2.25
CA ILE A 210 2.92 -16.25 3.15
C ILE A 210 4.42 -16.48 3.00
N ASN A 211 4.97 -16.43 1.78
CA ASN A 211 6.42 -16.55 1.60
C ASN A 211 7.17 -15.37 2.22
N ALA A 212 6.65 -14.15 2.10
CA ALA A 212 7.27 -12.97 2.71
C ALA A 212 7.32 -13.04 4.25
N ILE A 213 6.39 -13.76 4.91
CA ILE A 213 6.44 -13.99 6.37
C ILE A 213 7.58 -14.92 6.76
N TYR A 214 7.92 -15.90 5.92
CA TYR A 214 8.88 -16.97 6.21
C TYR A 214 10.27 -16.77 5.59
N GLN A 215 10.45 -15.70 4.82
CA GLN A 215 11.69 -15.36 4.12
C GLN A 215 12.67 -14.60 5.02
#